data_AF-A0A5C5ZQU6-F1
#
_entry.id   AF-A0A5C5ZQU6-F1
#
_cell.length_a   1.000
_cell.length_b   1.000
_cell.length_c   1.000
_cell.angle_alpha   90.00
_cell.angle_beta   90.00
_cell.angle_gamma   90.00
#
_symmetry.space_group_name_H-M   'P 1'
#
loop_
_entity.id
_entity.type
_entity.pdbx_description
1 polymer ?
#
loop_
_entity_poly.entity_id
_entity_poly.type
_entity_poly.pdbx_seq_one_letter_code
_entity_poly.pdbx_strand_id
1 'polypeptide(L)' 'MIHNAIEYEKAQTELRDLQSRLEALQADHPIGEKGFTKAGIRKLIARLNEELAVFEGSSEARSPTTG' A
#
# COMPACT_ATOMS: atom_id res chain seq x y z
N MET A 1 8.84 -7.13 -1.77
CA MET A 1 9.81 -6.05 -2.05
C MET A 1 9.70 -5.78 -3.54
N ILE A 2 9.42 -4.54 -3.94
CA ILE A 2 9.09 -4.17 -5.33
C ILE A 2 10.37 -3.87 -6.09
N HIS A 3 10.61 -4.53 -7.23
CA HIS A 3 11.89 -4.43 -7.96
C HIS A 3 11.72 -3.99 -9.42
N ASN A 4 10.51 -4.03 -9.96
CA ASN A 4 10.21 -3.63 -11.33
C ASN A 4 8.81 -3.02 -11.46
N ALA A 5 8.54 -2.41 -12.61
CA ALA A 5 7.28 -1.74 -12.90
C ALA A 5 6.05 -2.65 -12.79
N ILE A 6 6.18 -3.94 -13.14
CA ILE A 6 5.07 -4.90 -13.07
C ILE A 6 4.69 -5.18 -11.61
N GLU A 7 5.69 -5.36 -10.74
CA GLU A 7 5.47 -5.52 -9.31
C GLU A 7 4.90 -4.25 -8.66
N TYR A 8 5.34 -3.09 -9.15
CA TYR A 8 4.83 -1.79 -8.71
C TYR A 8 3.35 -1.62 -9.06
N GLU A 9 2.94 -1.91 -10.30
CA GLU A 9 1.53 -1.87 -10.71
C GLU A 9 0.66 -2.85 -9.94
N LYS A 10 1.16 -4.06 -9.69
CA LYS A 10 0.46 -5.06 -8.85
C LYS A 10 0.30 -4.57 -7.42
N ALA A 11 1.36 -4.02 -6.83
CA ALA A 11 1.32 -3.48 -5.47
C ALA A 11 0.37 -2.29 -5.36
N GLN A 12 0.29 -1.41 -6.37
CA GLN A 12 -0.70 -0.33 -6.42
C GLN A 12 -2.14 -0.87 -6.50
N THR A 13 -2.36 -1.91 -7.29
CA THR A 13 -3.69 -2.55 -7.41
C THR A 13 -4.09 -3.18 -6.08
N GLU A 14 -3.18 -3.92 -5.45
CA GLU A 14 -3.41 -4.54 -4.14
C GLU A 14 -3.64 -3.50 -3.03
N LEU A 15 -2.91 -2.38 -3.07
CA LEU A 15 -3.11 -1.27 -2.14
C LEU A 15 -4.53 -0.71 -2.24
N ARG A 16 -5.03 -0.48 -3.46
CA ARG A 16 -6.40 0.01 -3.71
C ARG A 16 -7.45 -0.96 -3.19
N ASP A 17 -7.28 -2.25 -3.49
CA ASP A 17 -8.20 -3.30 -3.01
C ASP A 17 -8.25 -3.36 -1.47
N LEU A 18 -7.10 -3.28 -0.81
CA LEU A 18 -7.00 -3.27 0.65
C LEU A 18 -7.64 -2.01 1.25
N GLN A 19 -7.47 -0.85 0.62
CA GLN A 19 -8.12 0.39 1.03
C GLN A 19 -9.64 0.28 0.91
N SER A 20 -10.17 -0.18 -0.22
CA SER A 20 -11.62 -0.37 -0.40
C SER A 20 -12.20 -1.38 0.59
N ARG A 21 -11.49 -2.48 0.86
CA ARG A 21 -11.90 -3.44 1.91
C ARG A 21 -11.90 -2.82 3.29
N LEU A 22 -10.91 -1.99 3.60
CA LEU A 22 -10.84 -1.29 4.88
C LEU A 22 -11.98 -0.28 5.03
N GLU A 23 -12.32 0.45 3.97
CA GLU A 23 -13.45 1.38 3.94
C GLU A 23 -14.78 0.65 4.17
N ALA A 24 -15.01 -0.45 3.45
CA ALA A 24 -16.20 -1.30 3.64
C ALA A 24 -16.31 -1.82 5.09
N LEU A 25 -15.21 -2.34 5.65
CA LEU A 25 -15.18 -2.79 7.05
C LEU A 25 -15.38 -1.66 8.06
N GLN A 26 -14.96 -0.43 7.74
CA GLN A 26 -15.23 0.73 8.59
C GLN A 26 -16.69 1.16 8.53
N ALA A 27 -17.32 1.08 7.35
CA ALA A 27 -18.73 1.37 7.15
C ALA A 27 -19.63 0.35 7.88
N ASP A 28 -19.33 -0.95 7.76
CA ASP A 28 -20.14 -2.03 8.37
C ASP A 28 -20.03 -2.09 9.90
N HIS A 29 -18.89 -1.65 10.45
CA HIS A 29 -18.62 -1.71 11.89
C HIS A 29 -18.21 -0.34 12.44
N PRO A 30 -19.15 0.58 12.69
CA PRO A 30 -18.83 1.88 13.26
C PRO A 30 -18.27 1.72 14.68
N ILE A 31 -17.03 2.16 14.86
CA ILE A 31 -16.30 2.51 16.10
C ILE A 31 -16.69 1.70 17.36
N GLY A 32 -15.88 0.69 17.71
CA GLY A 32 -15.97 -0.02 19.00
C GLY A 32 -15.52 -1.47 18.94
N GLU A 33 -15.63 -2.10 17.77
CA GLU A 33 -15.16 -3.47 17.57
C GLU A 33 -13.66 -3.54 17.30
N LYS A 34 -12.94 -4.19 18.22
CA LYS A 34 -11.53 -4.57 18.05
C LYS A 34 -11.42 -5.70 17.03
N GLY A 35 -11.63 -5.39 15.76
CA GLY A 35 -11.46 -6.34 14.65
C GLY A 35 -10.00 -6.50 14.28
N PHE A 36 -9.44 -7.70 14.47
CA PHE A 36 -8.11 -8.07 13.97
C PHE A 36 -7.94 -7.79 12.47
N THR A 37 -9.04 -7.87 11.71
CA THR A 37 -9.11 -7.56 10.28
C THR A 37 -8.80 -6.09 9.95
N LYS A 38 -9.37 -5.13 10.68
CA LYS A 38 -9.07 -3.70 10.45
C LYS A 38 -7.61 -3.36 10.74
N ALA A 39 -7.07 -3.88 11.85
CA ALA A 39 -5.67 -3.68 12.21
C ALA A 39 -4.72 -4.40 11.24
N GLY A 40 -5.05 -5.61 10.82
CA GLY A 40 -4.29 -6.38 9.83
C GLY A 40 -4.23 -5.68 8.48
N ILE A 41 -5.37 -5.22 7.96
CA ILE A 41 -5.42 -4.51 6.67
C ILE A 41 -4.65 -3.19 6.75
N ARG A 42 -4.76 -2.43 7.85
CA ARG A 42 -3.93 -1.21 8.05
C ARG A 42 -2.44 -1.50 8.05
N LYS A 43 -2.00 -2.62 8.66
CA LYS A 43 -0.59 -3.05 8.64
C LYS A 43 -0.13 -3.44 7.23
N LEU A 44 -0.97 -4.14 6.46
CA LEU A 44 -0.66 -4.51 5.07
C LEU A 44 -0.55 -3.28 4.16
N ILE A 45 -1.48 -2.33 4.30
CA ILE A 45 -1.43 -1.02 3.60
C ILE A 45 -0.13 -0.28 3.93
N ALA A 46 0.23 -0.20 5.22
CA ALA A 46 1.46 0.48 5.65
C ALA A 46 2.71 -0.16 5.03
N ARG A 47 2.78 -1.50 5.01
CA ARG A 47 3.87 -2.23 4.37
C ARG A 47 3.95 -1.96 2.87
N LEU A 48 2.83 -2.01 2.16
CA LEU A 48 2.81 -1.75 0.71
C LEU A 48 3.26 -0.32 0.39
N ASN A 49 2.81 0.67 1.17
CA ASN A 49 3.26 2.06 1.02
C ASN A 49 4.76 2.20 1.24
N GLU A 50 5.33 1.51 2.23
CA GLU A 50 6.78 1.50 2.46
C GLU A 50 7.53 0.87 1.27
N GLU A 51 7.07 -0.29 0.78
CA GLU A 51 7.70 -0.95 -0.37
C GLU A 51 7.60 -0.11 -1.66
N LEU A 52 6.48 0.59 -1.88
CA LEU A 52 6.28 1.52 -3.00
C LEU A 52 7.21 2.73 -2.89
N ALA A 53 7.28 3.37 -1.73
CA ALA A 53 8.15 4.51 -1.48
C ALA A 53 9.64 4.18 -1.65
N VAL A 54 10.06 2.97 -1.23
CA VAL A 54 11.43 2.49 -1.45
C VAL A 54 11.73 2.34 -2.94
N PHE A 55 10.79 1.78 -3.72
CA PHE A 55 10.96 1.65 -5.16
C PHE A 55 11.02 3.00 -5.87
N GLU A 56 10.13 3.93 -5.52
CA GLU A 56 10.10 5.30 -6.06
C GLU A 56 11.39 6.06 -5.76
N GLY A 57 11.84 6.09 -4.50
CA GLY A 57 13.09 6.75 -4.13
C GLY A 57 14.33 6.10 -4.76
N SER A 58 14.30 4.78 -4.98
CA SER A 58 15.35 4.07 -5.71
C SER A 58 15.32 4.34 -7.22
N SER A 59 14.13 4.53 -7.81
CA SER A 59 13.95 4.87 -9.22
C SER A 59 14.36 6.31 -9.52
N GLU A 60 14.02 7.25 -8.64
CA GLU A 60 14.51 8.63 -8.69
C GLU A 60 16.03 8.68 -8.54
N ALA A 61 16.63 7.90 -7.64
CA ALA A 61 18.08 7.80 -7.51
C ALA A 61 18.78 7.19 -8.73
N ARG A 62 18.05 6.40 -9.55
CA ARG A 62 18.56 5.79 -10.79
C ARG A 62 18.32 6.63 -12.03
N SER A 63 17.58 7.72 -11.89
CA SER A 63 17.39 8.74 -12.91
C SER A 63 18.49 9.79 -12.70
N PRO A 64 19.64 9.71 -13.39
CA PRO A 64 20.57 10.84 -13.35
C PRO A 64 19.82 12.03 -13.94
N THR A 65 19.61 13.06 -13.11
CA THR A 65 19.25 14.40 -13.56
C THR A 65 20.09 14.73 -14.78
N THR A 66 19.48 14.66 -15.95
CA THR A 66 20.05 15.20 -17.18
C THR A 66 19.33 16.52 -17.39
N GLY A 67 20.01 17.62 -17.04
CA GLY A 67 19.53 18.99 -17.22
C GLY A 67 19.87 19.87 -16.04
#